data_AF-G5BDC4-F1
#
_entry.id   AF-G5BDC4-F1
#
_cell.length_a   1.000
_cell.length_b   1.000
_cell.length_c   1.000
_cell.angle_alpha   90.00
_cell.angle_beta   90.00
_cell.angle_gamma   90.00
#
_symmetry.space_group_name_H-M   'P 1'
#
loop_
_entity.id
_entity.type
_entity.pdbx_description
1 polymer ?
#
loop_
_entity_poly.entity_id
_entity_poly.type
_entity_poly.pdbx_seq_one_letter_code
_entity_poly.pdbx_strand_id
1 'polypeptide(L)' 'MVDRWQNSHTHCMWQMTLSQRRNPYAVLRLQGTMEEELALADRHLLLVRQAALRQLFEEEHQQCQQELHRMGKAFYVERL' A
#
# COMPACT_ATOMS: atom_id res chain seq x y z
N MET A 1 48.69 24.83 21.33
CA MET A 1 47.89 25.43 20.23
C MET A 1 47.60 24.40 19.12
N VAL A 2 48.57 23.53 18.79
CA VAL A 2 48.45 22.43 17.81
C VAL A 2 47.42 21.36 18.20
N ASP A 3 47.40 20.92 19.47
CA ASP A 3 46.47 19.86 19.91
C ASP A 3 44.99 20.25 19.80
N ARG A 4 44.67 21.53 20.06
CA ARG A 4 43.30 22.04 19.94
C ARG A 4 42.85 22.03 18.47
N TRP A 5 43.74 22.38 17.55
CA TRP A 5 43.46 22.33 16.11
C TRP A 5 43.28 20.88 15.63
N GLN A 6 44.17 19.96 16.01
CA GLN A 6 44.06 18.55 15.68
C GLN A 6 42.75 17.93 16.20
N ASN A 7 42.39 18.19 17.46
CA ASN A 7 41.14 17.69 18.03
C ASN A 7 39.90 18.23 17.30
N SER A 8 39.91 19.53 16.94
CA SER A 8 38.82 20.12 16.14
C SER A 8 38.73 19.52 14.74
N HIS A 9 39.87 19.22 14.13
CA HIS A 9 39.95 18.62 12.80
C HIS A 9 39.41 17.19 12.80
N THR A 10 39.84 16.37 13.76
CA THR A 10 39.32 15.00 13.95
C THR A 10 37.82 15.01 14.24
N HIS A 11 37.34 15.96 15.03
CA HIS A 11 35.91 16.11 15.33
C HIS A 11 35.09 16.48 14.08
N CYS A 12 35.54 17.47 13.29
CA CYS A 12 34.90 17.83 12.03
C CYS A 12 34.87 16.66 11.04
N MET A 13 35.97 15.92 10.91
CA MET A 13 36.02 14.72 10.06
C MET A 13 35.03 13.66 10.51
N TRP A 14 34.92 13.41 11.82
CA TRP A 14 33.97 12.45 12.37
C TRP A 14 32.52 12.87 12.11
N GLN A 15 32.19 14.15 12.31
CA GLN A 15 30.86 14.70 12.03
C GLN A 15 30.48 14.59 10.54
N MET A 16 31.42 14.88 9.63
CA MET A 16 31.19 14.72 8.19
C MET A 16 30.92 13.26 7.82
N THR A 17 31.73 12.34 8.34
CA THR A 17 31.58 10.91 8.05
C THR A 17 30.25 10.37 8.57
N LEU A 18 29.82 10.80 9.77
CA LEU A 18 28.50 10.46 10.30
C LEU A 18 27.36 11.04 9.48
N SER A 19 27.46 12.30 9.06
CA SER A 19 26.44 12.96 8.25
C SER A 19 26.27 12.27 6.89
N GLN A 20 27.39 11.87 6.27
CA GLN A 20 27.40 11.08 5.03
C GLN A 20 26.74 9.71 5.21
N ARG A 21 26.92 9.04 6.37
CA ARG A 21 26.27 7.76 6.66
C ARG A 21 24.79 7.91 7.03
N ARG A 22 24.41 8.99 7.72
CA ARG A 22 23.03 9.21 8.17
C ARG A 22 22.07 9.47 7.01
N ASN A 23 22.56 10.05 5.91
CA ASN A 23 21.79 10.34 4.71
C ASN A 23 21.24 9.07 3.99
N PRO A 24 22.06 8.07 3.60
CA PRO A 24 21.56 6.86 2.94
C PRO A 24 20.64 6.03 3.84
N TYR A 25 20.94 5.91 5.14
CA TYR A 25 20.05 5.20 6.06
C TYR A 25 18.71 5.93 6.28
N ALA A 26 18.68 7.26 6.17
CA ALA A 26 17.41 8.01 6.22
C ALA A 26 16.57 7.74 4.97
N VAL A 27 17.19 7.72 3.79
CA VAL A 27 16.53 7.39 2.52
C VAL A 27 15.98 5.95 2.55
N LEU A 28 16.78 4.97 2.98
CA LEU A 28 16.34 3.57 3.09
C LEU A 28 15.16 3.40 4.05
N ARG A 29 15.15 4.11 5.19
CA ARG A 29 14.00 4.08 6.11
C ARG A 29 12.75 4.68 5.47
N LEU A 30 12.89 5.81 4.77
CA LEU A 30 11.76 6.44 4.06
C LEU A 30 11.21 5.55 2.96
N GLN A 31 12.07 4.83 2.23
CA GLN A 31 11.64 3.84 1.24
C GLN A 31 10.85 2.70 1.89
N GLY A 32 11.33 2.14 3.01
CA GLY A 32 10.60 1.11 3.74
C GLY A 32 9.21 1.59 4.21
N THR A 33 9.12 2.80 4.78
CA THR A 33 7.82 3.36 5.16
C THR A 33 6.91 3.58 3.95
N MET A 34 7.47 4.00 2.81
CA MET A 34 6.69 4.22 1.60
C MET A 34 6.16 2.91 1.01
N GLU A 35 6.95 1.84 1.05
CA GLU A 35 6.51 0.50 0.64
C GLU A 35 5.36 -0.03 1.51
N GLU A 36 5.44 0.16 2.83
CA GLU A 36 4.38 -0.22 3.76
C GLU A 36 3.08 0.55 3.48
N GLU A 37 3.16 1.86 3.31
CA GLU A 37 2.00 2.71 2.99
C GLU A 37 1.38 2.32 1.63
N LEU A 38 2.19 2.03 0.61
CA LEU A 38 1.72 1.56 -0.69
C LEU A 38 1.02 0.20 -0.59
N ALA A 39 1.57 -0.74 0.18
CA ALA A 39 0.95 -2.06 0.39
C ALA A 39 -0.40 -1.95 1.12
N LEU A 40 -0.52 -1.04 2.08
CA LEU A 40 -1.79 -0.73 2.73
C LEU A 40 -2.77 -0.12 1.72
N ALA A 41 -2.36 0.89 0.94
CA ALA A 41 -3.21 1.52 -0.05
C ALA A 41 -3.74 0.52 -1.11
N ASP A 42 -2.88 -0.37 -1.60
CA ASP A 42 -3.27 -1.40 -2.57
C ASP A 42 -4.30 -2.38 -1.98
N ARG A 43 -4.11 -2.80 -0.72
CA ARG A 43 -5.10 -3.62 -0.01
C ARG A 43 -6.46 -2.93 0.08
N HIS A 44 -6.49 -1.65 0.43
CA HIS A 44 -7.74 -0.89 0.51
C HIS A 44 -8.40 -0.75 -0.87
N LEU A 45 -7.61 -0.48 -1.91
CA LEU A 45 -8.09 -0.39 -3.29
C LEU A 45 -8.71 -1.71 -3.76
N LEU A 46 -8.07 -2.84 -3.47
CA LEU A 46 -8.62 -4.17 -3.78
C LEU A 46 -9.95 -4.42 -3.07
N LEU A 47 -10.07 -4.07 -1.79
CA LEU A 47 -11.32 -4.22 -1.04
C LEU A 47 -12.45 -3.37 -1.63
N VAL A 48 -12.18 -2.11 -1.95
CA VAL A 48 -13.16 -1.21 -2.59
C VAL A 48 -13.58 -1.76 -3.94
N ARG A 49 -12.62 -2.23 -4.76
CA ARG A 49 -12.92 -2.84 -6.06
C ARG A 49 -13.77 -4.09 -5.93
N GLN A 50 -13.47 -4.97 -4.96
CA GLN A 50 -14.27 -6.16 -4.71
C GLN A 50 -15.69 -5.82 -4.28
N ALA A 51 -15.87 -4.82 -3.41
CA ALA A 51 -17.19 -4.37 -2.99
C ALA A 51 -17.99 -3.81 -4.18
N ALA A 52 -17.37 -2.96 -5.01
CA ALA A 52 -18.01 -2.43 -6.21
C ALA A 52 -18.40 -3.53 -7.21
N LEU A 53 -17.53 -4.53 -7.42
CA LEU A 53 -17.84 -5.67 -8.28
C LEU A 53 -19.00 -6.51 -7.75
N ARG A 54 -19.06 -6.76 -6.44
CA ARG A 54 -20.19 -7.48 -5.83
C ARG A 54 -21.50 -6.74 -6.07
N GLN A 55 -21.51 -5.42 -5.87
CA GLN A 55 -22.70 -4.61 -6.11
C GLN A 55 -23.17 -4.71 -7.57
N LEU A 56 -22.25 -4.58 -8.53
CA LEU A 56 -22.59 -4.73 -9.96
C LEU A 56 -23.16 -6.11 -10.27
N PHE A 57 -22.56 -7.18 -9.74
CA PHE A 57 -23.08 -8.53 -9.95
C PHE A 57 -24.44 -8.75 -9.30
N GLU A 58 -24.70 -8.15 -8.14
CA GLU A 58 -26.02 -8.23 -7.49
C GLU A 58 -27.09 -7.54 -8.35
N GLU A 59 -26.79 -6.37 -8.89
CA GLU A 59 -27.67 -5.64 -9.80
C GLU A 59 -27.95 -6.44 -11.08
N GLU A 60 -26.92 -6.97 -11.73
CA GLU A 60 -27.07 -7.83 -12.92
C GLU A 60 -27.85 -9.11 -12.61
N HIS A 61 -27.59 -9.74 -11.45
CA HIS A 61 -28.29 -10.95 -11.05
C HIS A 61 -29.79 -10.70 -10.87
N GLN A 62 -30.16 -9.58 -10.27
CA GLN A 62 -31.57 -9.18 -10.12
C GLN A 62 -32.24 -8.94 -11.47
N GLN A 63 -31.54 -8.28 -12.41
CA GLN A 63 -32.06 -8.06 -13.77
C GLN A 63 -32.30 -9.40 -14.49
N CYS A 64 -31.31 -10.29 -14.49
CA CYS A 64 -31.42 -11.62 -15.08
C CYS A 64 -32.55 -12.45 -14.43
N GLN A 65 -32.71 -12.38 -13.10
CA GLN A 65 -33.82 -13.06 -12.41
C GLN A 65 -35.18 -12.57 -12.92
N GLN A 66 -35.36 -11.26 -13.06
CA GLN A 66 -36.62 -10.70 -13.57
C GLN A 66 -36.90 -11.14 -15.01
N GLU A 67 -35.88 -11.18 -15.86
CA GLU A 67 -36.02 -11.66 -17.23
C GLU A 67 -36.39 -13.14 -17.31
N LEU A 68 -35.74 -13.98 -16.50
CA LEU A 68 -36.08 -15.41 -16.42
C LEU A 68 -37.52 -15.61 -15.93
N HIS A 69 -37.94 -14.87 -14.91
CA HIS A 69 -39.31 -14.94 -14.42
C HIS A 69 -40.35 -14.56 -15.48
N ARG A 70 -40.07 -13.55 -16.33
CA ARG A 70 -40.92 -13.22 -17.48
C ARG A 70 -41.00 -14.37 -18.49
N MET A 71 -39.93 -15.15 -18.63
CA MET A 71 -39.89 -16.34 -19.49
C MET A 71 -40.45 -17.60 -18.80
N GLY A 72 -40.94 -17.50 -17.56
CA GLY A 72 -41.41 -18.64 -16.77
C GLY A 72 -40.30 -19.59 -16.29
N LYS A 73 -39.04 -19.15 -16.35
CA LYS A 73 -37.86 -19.89 -15.90
C LYS A 73 -37.32 -19.29 -14.60
N ALA A 74 -36.49 -20.04 -13.89
CA ALA A 74 -35.82 -19.57 -12.68
C ALA A 74 -34.37 -20.07 -12.67
N PHE A 75 -33.49 -19.37 -11.94
CA PHE A 75 -32.13 -19.85 -11.71
C PHE A 75 -32.15 -21.12 -10.85
N TYR A 76 -31.29 -22.06 -11.20
CA TYR A 76 -31.01 -23.22 -10.36
C TYR A 76 -30.13 -22.77 -9.18
N VAL A 77 -30.60 -23.02 -7.96
CA VAL A 77 -29.84 -22.77 -6.73
C VAL A 77 -29.72 -24.10 -6.01
N GLU A 78 -28.50 -24.65 -5.94
CA GLU A 78 -28.23 -25.81 -5.08
C GLU A 78 -28.45 -25.40 -3.64
N ARG A 79 -29.46 -26.00 -3.00
CA ARG A 79 -29.63 -25.92 -1.55
C ARG A 79 -28.77 -27.01 -0.94
N LEU A 80 -27.69 -26.61 -0.27
CA LEU A 80 -26.89 -27.47 0.62
C LEU A 80 -27.67 -27.76 1.91
#